data_AF-A0A837LKN8-F1
#
_entry.id   AF-A0A837LKN8-F1
#
_cell.length_a   1.000
_cell.length_b   1.000
_cell.length_c   1.000
_cell.angle_alpha   90.00
_cell.angle_beta   90.00
_cell.angle_gamma   90.00
#
_symmetry.space_group_name_H-M   'P 1'
#
loop_
_entity.id
_entity.type
_entity.pdbx_description
1 polymer ?
#
loop_
_entity_poly.entity_id
_entity_poly.type
_entity_poly.pdbx_seq_one_letter_code
_entity_poly.pdbx_strand_id
1 'polypeptide(L)'
;MSKAKEVIANTRFAEFPDTLVTLELCRAFAAIEKRRIGESLRACARVLAAKAHDHHLVSVLEEMGRSQFPEVQMTRIRDCIRRMESALNKNFNTYGEAL
;
A
#
# COMPACT_ATOMS: atom_id res chain seq x y z
N MET A 1 4.22 16.34 -8.47
CA MET A 1 3.30 15.29 -7.96
C MET A 1 1.88 15.63 -8.41
N SER A 2 0.98 14.65 -8.55
CA SER A 2 -0.44 14.94 -8.82
C SER A 2 -1.12 15.40 -7.52
N LYS A 3 -2.08 16.34 -7.59
CA LYS A 3 -2.88 16.80 -6.44
C LYS A 3 -3.52 15.64 -5.67
N ALA A 4 -3.93 14.58 -6.37
CA ALA A 4 -4.48 13.38 -5.75
C ALA A 4 -3.45 12.65 -4.86
N LYS A 5 -2.18 12.59 -5.29
CA LYS A 5 -1.09 11.98 -4.50
C LYS A 5 -0.78 12.81 -3.27
N GLU A 6 -0.80 14.14 -3.39
CA GLU A 6 -0.60 15.03 -2.25
C GLU A 6 -1.73 14.89 -1.22
N VAL A 7 -2.99 14.79 -1.64
CA VAL A 7 -4.11 14.55 -0.72
C VAL A 7 -3.99 13.21 -0.01
N ILE A 8 -3.62 12.14 -0.72
CA ILE A 8 -3.41 10.82 -0.08
C ILE A 8 -2.27 10.91 0.95
N ALA A 9 -1.15 11.55 0.59
CA ALA A 9 0.02 11.68 1.47
C ALA A 9 -0.22 12.58 2.70
N ASN A 10 -1.13 13.54 2.63
CA ASN A 10 -1.43 14.47 3.73
C ASN A 10 -2.67 14.08 4.54
N THR A 11 -3.24 12.89 4.30
CA THR A 11 -4.41 12.40 5.03
C THR A 11 -4.13 11.07 5.71
N ARG A 12 -5.11 10.53 6.42
CA ARG A 12 -5.06 9.18 7.01
C ARG A 12 -4.75 8.07 5.99
N PHE A 13 -4.90 8.31 4.69
CA PHE A 13 -4.59 7.34 3.65
C PHE A 13 -3.09 7.24 3.33
N ALA A 14 -2.24 8.04 3.97
CA ALA A 14 -0.78 8.01 3.79
C ALA A 14 -0.15 6.66 4.21
N GLU A 15 -0.81 5.92 5.10
CA GLU A 15 -0.34 4.59 5.51
C GLU A 15 -0.29 3.57 4.36
N PHE A 16 -1.13 3.73 3.33
CA PHE A 16 -1.15 2.85 2.17
C PHE A 16 0.14 2.96 1.31
N PRO A 17 0.53 4.14 0.79
CA PRO A 17 1.77 4.29 0.04
C PRO A 17 3.00 3.98 0.90
N ASP A 18 3.02 4.38 2.17
CA ASP A 18 4.16 4.12 3.06
C ASP A 18 4.37 2.62 3.30
N THR A 19 3.27 1.89 3.51
CA THR A 19 3.27 0.42 3.64
C THR A 19 3.74 -0.23 2.35
N LEU A 20 3.26 0.23 1.19
CA LEU A 20 3.67 -0.32 -0.09
C LEU A 20 5.17 -0.13 -0.33
N VAL A 21 5.70 1.06 -0.08
CA VAL A 21 7.15 1.35 -0.19
C VAL A 21 7.95 0.46 0.75
N THR A 22 7.51 0.29 2.00
CA THR A 22 8.20 -0.57 2.97
C THR A 22 8.24 -2.03 2.51
N LEU A 23 7.16 -2.53 1.92
CA LEU A 23 7.11 -3.89 1.36
C LEU A 23 8.00 -4.03 0.11
N GLU A 24 8.04 -3.03 -0.76
CA GLU A 24 8.93 -3.01 -1.94
C GLU A 24 10.41 -3.00 -1.54
N LEU A 25 10.77 -2.21 -0.53
CA LEU A 25 12.11 -2.21 0.06
C LEU A 25 12.44 -3.58 0.68
N CYS A 26 11.53 -4.15 1.47
CA CYS A 26 11.73 -5.47 2.06
C CYS A 26 11.99 -6.55 0.99
N ARG A 27 11.24 -6.51 -0.11
CA ARG A 27 11.44 -7.39 -1.26
C ARG A 27 12.81 -7.18 -1.92
N ALA A 28 13.21 -5.92 -2.14
CA ALA A 28 14.50 -5.60 -2.76
C ALA A 28 15.67 -6.09 -1.88
N PHE A 29 15.63 -5.84 -0.58
CA PHE A 29 16.64 -6.34 0.36
C PHE A 29 16.68 -7.86 0.41
N ALA A 30 15.54 -8.53 0.48
CA ALA A 30 15.50 -9.99 0.48
C ALA A 30 16.12 -10.58 -0.81
N ALA A 31 15.92 -9.93 -1.97
CA ALA A 31 16.53 -10.35 -3.23
C ALA A 31 18.05 -10.17 -3.22
N ILE A 32 18.55 -9.02 -2.76
CA ILE A 32 19.98 -8.72 -2.68
C ILE A 32 20.69 -9.66 -1.70
N GLU A 33 20.07 -9.92 -0.55
CA GLU A 33 20.62 -10.78 0.51
C GLU A 33 20.38 -12.28 0.27
N LYS A 34 19.80 -12.66 -0.87
CA LYS A 34 19.43 -14.04 -1.23
C LYS A 34 18.56 -14.75 -0.19
N ARG A 35 17.74 -13.99 0.55
CA ARG A 35 16.74 -14.52 1.48
C ARG A 35 15.48 -14.93 0.72
N ARG A 36 14.66 -15.77 1.35
CA ARG A 36 13.33 -16.11 0.83
C ARG A 36 12.44 -14.87 0.85
N ILE A 37 12.14 -14.32 -0.32
CA ILE A 37 11.31 -13.12 -0.48
C ILE A 37 9.96 -13.30 0.21
N GLY A 38 9.26 -14.40 -0.07
CA GLY A 38 7.94 -14.64 0.50
C GLY A 38 7.94 -14.72 2.04
N GLU A 39 8.96 -15.33 2.64
CA GLU A 39 9.08 -15.39 4.10
C GLU A 39 9.36 -14.01 4.70
N SER A 40 10.25 -13.25 4.05
CA SER A 40 10.61 -11.89 4.45
C SER A 40 9.41 -10.94 4.37
N LEU A 41 8.64 -11.05 3.30
CA LEU A 41 7.41 -10.28 3.09
C LEU A 41 6.33 -10.64 4.11
N ARG A 42 6.15 -11.92 4.44
CA ARG A 42 5.20 -12.35 5.50
C ARG A 42 5.59 -11.79 6.86
N ALA A 43 6.88 -11.84 7.20
CA ALA A 43 7.38 -11.30 8.46
C ALA A 43 7.19 -9.78 8.53
N CYS A 44 7.53 -9.07 7.44
CA CYS A 44 7.34 -7.63 7.32
C CYS A 44 5.85 -7.24 7.45
N ALA A 45 4.96 -7.97 6.77
CA ALA A 45 3.53 -7.72 6.83
C ALA A 45 2.95 -7.84 8.25
N ARG A 46 3.43 -8.81 9.06
CA ARG A 46 3.01 -8.95 10.46
C ARG A 46 3.42 -7.75 11.32
N VAL A 47 4.63 -7.21 11.08
CA VAL A 47 5.11 -6.01 11.79
C VAL A 47 4.32 -4.78 11.37
N LEU A 48 4.00 -4.65 10.09
CA LEU A 48 3.21 -3.54 9.57
C LEU A 48 1.75 -3.61 10.04
N ALA A 49 1.15 -4.80 10.10
CA ALA A 49 -0.22 -5.00 10.58
C ALA A 49 -0.39 -4.53 12.03
N ALA A 50 0.62 -4.71 12.89
CA ALA A 50 0.60 -4.25 14.27
C ALA A 50 0.73 -2.73 14.42
N LYS A 51 1.12 -2.00 13.36
CA LYS A 51 1.35 -0.55 13.36
C LYS A 51 0.34 0.23 12.52
N ALA A 52 -0.31 -0.43 11.57
CA ALA A 52 -1.34 0.17 10.72
C ALA A 52 -2.60 0.50 11.52
N HIS A 53 -3.29 1.57 11.14
CA HIS A 53 -4.50 2.03 11.82
C HIS A 53 -5.75 1.77 10.98
N ASP A 54 -5.61 1.76 9.65
CA ASP A 54 -6.70 1.47 8.74
C ASP A 54 -7.04 -0.03 8.74
N HIS A 55 -8.31 -0.34 9.03
CA HIS A 55 -8.79 -1.72 9.10
C HIS A 55 -8.65 -2.50 7.79
N HIS A 56 -8.79 -1.85 6.63
CA HIS A 56 -8.60 -2.53 5.35
C HIS A 56 -7.13 -2.85 5.14
N LEU A 57 -6.24 -1.92 5.47
CA LEU A 57 -4.80 -2.15 5.37
C LEU A 57 -4.35 -3.27 6.31
N VAL A 58 -4.80 -3.26 7.56
CA VAL A 58 -4.54 -4.34 8.53
C VAL A 58 -5.01 -5.68 7.99
N SER A 59 -6.25 -5.77 7.49
CA SER A 59 -6.79 -7.01 6.93
C SER A 59 -5.94 -7.55 5.77
N VAL A 60 -5.49 -6.68 4.87
CA VAL A 60 -4.64 -7.09 3.74
C VAL A 60 -3.26 -7.56 4.21
N LEU A 61 -2.68 -6.91 5.22
CA LEU A 61 -1.38 -7.29 5.79
C LEU A 61 -1.45 -8.60 6.58
N GLU A 62 -2.55 -8.85 7.30
CA GLU A 62 -2.78 -10.12 7.97
C GLU A 62 -2.93 -11.28 6.98
N GLU A 63 -3.67 -11.06 5.89
CA GLU A 63 -3.78 -12.03 4.79
C GLU A 63 -2.41 -12.30 4.16
N MET A 64 -1.65 -11.24 3.88
CA MET A 64 -0.30 -11.33 3.35
C MET A 64 0.61 -12.16 4.26
N GLY A 65 0.53 -11.97 5.58
CA GLY A 65 1.30 -12.70 6.59
C GLY A 65 1.01 -14.21 6.65
N ARG A 66 -0.08 -14.68 6.05
CA ARG A 66 -0.50 -16.10 5.98
C ARG A 66 -0.47 -16.67 4.56
N SER A 67 -0.34 -15.82 3.53
CA SER A 67 -0.38 -16.22 2.12
C SER A 67 0.84 -17.03 1.67
N GLN A 68 0.61 -18.01 0.80
CA GLN A 68 1.71 -18.70 0.08
C GLN A 68 2.41 -17.74 -0.89
N PHE A 69 1.67 -16.78 -1.45
CA PHE A 69 2.10 -15.80 -2.45
C PHE A 69 1.85 -14.36 -1.95
N PRO A 70 2.66 -13.86 -0.99
CA PRO A 70 2.45 -12.55 -0.36
C PRO A 70 2.57 -11.36 -1.35
N GLU A 71 3.21 -11.55 -2.50
CA GLU A 71 3.34 -10.53 -3.55
C GLU A 71 1.97 -10.14 -4.15
N VAL A 72 0.98 -11.03 -4.09
CA VAL A 72 -0.39 -10.75 -4.57
C VAL A 72 -1.00 -9.60 -3.76
N GLN A 73 -0.77 -9.59 -2.44
CA GLN A 73 -1.30 -8.55 -1.56
C GLN A 73 -0.63 -7.19 -1.81
N MET A 74 0.65 -7.14 -2.23
CA MET A 74 1.28 -5.90 -2.68
C MET A 74 0.55 -5.30 -3.90
N THR A 75 0.15 -6.15 -4.85
CA THR A 75 -0.65 -5.71 -6.01
C THR A 75 -2.00 -5.17 -5.58
N ARG A 76 -2.67 -5.80 -4.60
CA ARG A 76 -3.94 -5.30 -4.05
C ARG A 76 -3.80 -3.92 -3.40
N ILE A 77 -2.75 -3.70 -2.60
CA ILE A 77 -2.47 -2.40 -1.99
C ILE A 77 -2.25 -1.35 -3.08
N ARG A 78 -1.46 -1.68 -4.12
CA ARG A 78 -1.21 -0.79 -5.26
C ARG A 78 -2.49 -0.43 -6.01
N ASP A 79 -3.37 -1.40 -6.25
CA ASP A 79 -4.64 -1.17 -6.93
C ASP A 79 -5.61 -0.34 -6.07
N CYS A 80 -5.59 -0.51 -4.75
CA CYS A 80 -6.35 0.34 -3.83
C CYS A 80 -5.90 1.81 -3.95
N ILE A 81 -4.58 2.06 -3.93
CA ILE A 81 -4.01 3.41 -4.13
C ILE A 81 -4.44 3.99 -5.48
N ARG A 82 -4.33 3.22 -6.56
CA ARG A 82 -4.78 3.66 -7.89
C ARG A 82 -6.25 4.04 -7.92
N ARG A 83 -7.11 3.25 -7.28
CA ARG A 83 -8.56 3.56 -7.19
C ARG A 83 -8.82 4.83 -6.38
N MET A 84 -8.10 5.03 -5.28
CA MET A 84 -8.17 6.28 -4.50
C MET A 84 -7.75 7.48 -5.37
N GLU A 85 -6.63 7.37 -6.10
CA GLU A 85 -6.18 8.41 -7.03
C GLU A 85 -7.22 8.70 -8.12
N SER A 86 -7.80 7.67 -8.75
CA SER A 86 -8.86 7.83 -9.76
C SER A 86 -10.10 8.51 -9.20
N ALA A 87 -10.55 8.12 -8.00
CA ALA A 87 -11.70 8.74 -7.35
C ALA A 87 -11.44 10.22 -7.02
N LEU A 88 -10.26 10.55 -6.50
CA LEU A 88 -9.87 11.93 -6.22
C LEU A 88 -9.77 12.76 -7.50
N ASN A 89 -9.11 12.25 -8.55
CA ASN A 89 -9.02 12.95 -9.83
C ASN A 89 -10.40 13.19 -10.45
N LYS A 90 -11.34 12.24 -10.34
CA LYS A 90 -12.71 12.43 -10.81
C LYS A 90 -13.40 13.56 -10.05
N ASN A 91 -13.29 13.58 -8.71
CA ASN A 91 -13.84 14.67 -7.91
C ASN A 91 -13.21 16.02 -8.30
N PHE A 92 -11.89 16.10 -8.42
CA PHE A 92 -11.23 17.34 -8.85
C PHE A 92 -11.70 17.83 -10.22
N ASN A 93 -11.96 16.92 -11.16
CA ASN A 93 -12.47 17.29 -12.48
C ASN A 93 -13.93 17.79 -12.40
N THR A 94 -14.77 17.13 -11.60
CA THR A 94 -16.18 17.53 -11.40
C THR A 94 -16.32 18.88 -10.68
N TYR A 95 -15.45 19.19 -9.71
CA TYR A 95 -15.46 20.50 -9.04
C TYR A 95 -14.64 21.57 -9.75
N GLY A 96 -13.78 21.19 -10.70
CA GLY A 96 -12.99 22.10 -11.53
C GLY A 96 -13.78 22.71 -12.69
N GLU A 97 -14.87 22.07 -13.14
CA GLU A 97 -15.81 22.61 -14.14
C GLU A 97 -16.90 23.50 -13.52
N ALA A 98 -16.96 23.61 -12.18
CA ALA A 98 -17.96 24.37 -11.45
C ALA A 98 -17.49 25.78 -10.99
N LEU A 99 -16.36 26.26 -11.52
CA LEU A 99 -15.79 27.60 -11.33
C LEU A 99 -15.57 28.26 -12.70
#